data_AF-A0A951I4N9-F1
#
_entry.id   AF-A0A951I4N9-F1
#
_cell.length_a   1.000
_cell.length_b   1.000
_cell.length_c   1.000
_cell.angle_alpha   90.00
_cell.angle_beta   90.00
_cell.angle_gamma   90.00
#
_symmetry.space_group_name_H-M   'P 1'
#
loop_
_entity.id
_entity.type
_entity.pdbx_description
1 polymer ?
#
loop_
_entity_poly.entity_id
_entity_poly.type
_entity_poly.pdbx_seq_one_letter_code
_entity_poly.pdbx_strand_id
1 'polypeptide(L)'
;MLQRAQVEEMYAHAREAQPLECCGLVGGAGKSARSVYRLRNVAREALVSYEAAPEDLFDAQRRMRERGEQLLGIYHSHPRSGDPVPSETDVRLAYYPSAIYFIIGLEGQEPTLGAFRISEGSRLWERASYVVSGEEIVEA
;
A
#
# COMPACT_ATOMS: atom_id res chain seq x y z
N MET A 1 5.68 -11.11 3.87
CA MET A 1 6.90 -10.70 4.60
C MET A 1 7.45 -9.46 3.93
N LEU A 2 7.53 -8.37 4.67
CA LEU A 2 8.18 -7.12 4.29
C LEU A 2 9.60 -7.12 4.85
N GLN A 3 10.55 -6.46 4.20
CA GLN A 3 11.80 -6.06 4.85
C GLN A 3 11.60 -4.67 5.46
N ARG A 4 12.38 -4.35 6.50
CA ARG A 4 12.37 -3.01 7.10
C ARG A 4 12.56 -1.92 6.04
N ALA A 5 13.45 -2.14 5.08
CA ALA A 5 13.70 -1.20 3.99
C ALA A 5 12.44 -0.88 3.16
N GLN A 6 11.51 -1.84 2.93
CA GLN A 6 10.26 -1.53 2.22
C GLN A 6 9.27 -0.76 3.09
N VAL A 7 9.22 -1.04 4.39
CA VAL A 7 8.37 -0.28 5.33
C VAL A 7 8.84 1.18 5.40
N GLU A 8 10.14 1.40 5.60
CA GLU A 8 10.72 2.75 5.63
C GLU A 8 10.53 3.49 4.31
N GLU A 9 10.67 2.80 3.17
CA GLU A 9 10.45 3.40 1.86
C GLU A 9 8.98 3.81 1.63
N MET A 10 8.03 2.99 2.10
CA MET A 10 6.61 3.32 2.08
C MET A 10 6.30 4.51 2.99
N TYR A 11 6.86 4.55 4.19
CA TYR A 11 6.70 5.66 5.14
C TYR A 11 7.34 6.96 4.63
N ALA A 12 8.52 6.89 4.02
CA ALA A 12 9.17 8.03 3.39
C ALA A 12 8.29 8.60 2.28
N HIS A 13 7.76 7.74 1.39
CA HIS A 13 6.84 8.20 0.35
C HIS A 13 5.58 8.87 0.93
N ALA A 14 4.98 8.27 1.96
CA ALA A 14 3.80 8.80 2.61
C ALA A 14 4.05 10.18 3.26
N ARG A 15 5.18 10.34 3.95
CA ARG A 15 5.60 11.63 4.55
C ARG A 15 5.87 12.70 3.49
N GLU A 16 6.56 12.35 2.40
CA GLU A 16 6.85 13.27 1.29
C GLU A 16 5.60 13.74 0.54
N ALA A 17 4.57 12.90 0.47
CA ALA A 17 3.33 13.21 -0.24
C ALA A 17 2.37 14.10 0.55
N GLN A 18 2.57 14.28 1.87
CA GLN A 18 1.69 15.11 2.68
C GLN A 18 1.55 16.53 2.11
N PRO A 19 0.34 17.12 2.10
CA PRO A 19 -0.89 16.64 2.74
C PRO A 19 -1.75 15.68 1.89
N LEU A 20 -1.27 15.27 0.71
CA LEU A 20 -2.00 14.37 -0.20
C LEU A 20 -1.79 12.89 0.17
N GLU A 21 -2.67 12.02 -0.30
CA GLU A 21 -2.46 10.59 -0.26
C GLU A 21 -1.38 10.18 -1.28
N CYS A 22 -0.41 9.39 -0.83
CA CYS A 22 0.49 8.66 -1.72
C CYS A 22 -0.16 7.33 -2.14
N CYS A 23 0.32 6.74 -3.24
CA CYS A 23 -0.01 5.36 -3.57
C CYS A 23 1.19 4.66 -4.22
N GLY A 24 1.19 3.33 -4.20
CA GLY A 24 2.18 2.56 -4.90
C GLY A 24 1.98 1.05 -4.84
N LEU A 25 2.95 0.32 -5.38
CA LEU A 25 2.94 -1.14 -5.42
C LEU A 25 4.12 -1.72 -4.63
N VAL A 26 3.89 -2.88 -4.03
CA VAL A 26 4.92 -3.71 -3.41
C VAL A 26 5.16 -4.92 -4.31
N GLY A 27 6.36 -5.00 -4.89
CA GLY A 27 6.81 -6.14 -5.69
C GLY A 27 7.72 -7.07 -4.91
N GLY A 28 7.71 -8.35 -5.28
CA GLY A 28 8.58 -9.33 -4.66
C GLY A 28 8.50 -10.71 -5.29
N ALA A 29 9.04 -11.71 -4.62
CA ALA A 29 9.02 -13.10 -5.10
C ALA A 29 8.42 -14.02 -4.03
N GLY A 30 7.48 -14.87 -4.43
CA GLY A 30 6.72 -15.70 -3.50
C GLY A 30 5.90 -14.83 -2.54
N LYS A 31 6.21 -14.88 -1.24
CA LYS A 31 5.57 -14.05 -0.19
C LYS A 31 6.51 -13.00 0.42
N SER A 32 7.67 -12.77 -0.21
CA SER A 32 8.71 -11.88 0.30
C SER A 32 8.85 -10.64 -0.59
N ALA A 33 8.58 -9.46 -0.01
CA ALA A 33 8.74 -8.17 -0.67
C ALA A 33 10.21 -7.86 -0.92
N ARG A 34 10.47 -7.21 -2.06
CA ARG A 34 11.81 -6.84 -2.52
C ARG A 34 11.89 -5.37 -2.94
N SER A 35 10.85 -4.87 -3.59
CA SER A 35 10.83 -3.53 -4.17
C SER A 35 9.54 -2.79 -3.82
N VAL A 36 9.64 -1.48 -3.60
CA VAL A 36 8.51 -0.56 -3.53
C VAL A 36 8.55 0.29 -4.80
N TYR A 37 7.40 0.40 -5.46
CA TYR A 37 7.21 1.19 -6.66
C TYR A 37 6.26 2.33 -6.33
N ARG A 38 6.84 3.51 -6.08
CA ARG A 38 6.07 4.74 -5.87
C ARG A 38 5.31 5.09 -7.16
N LEU A 39 4.04 5.45 -7.04
CA LEU A 39 3.20 5.89 -8.15
C LEU A 39 2.69 7.30 -7.87
N ARG A 40 2.51 8.09 -8.93
CA ARG A 40 1.84 9.39 -8.80
C ARG A 40 0.35 9.17 -8.56
N ASN A 41 -0.16 9.86 -7.54
CA ASN A 41 -1.60 9.97 -7.32
C ASN A 41 -2.17 11.07 -8.24
N VAL A 42 -3.05 10.68 -9.17
CA VAL A 42 -3.73 11.56 -10.12
C VAL A 42 -5.22 11.73 -9.81
N ALA A 43 -5.67 11.27 -8.64
CA ALA A 43 -7.07 11.42 -8.24
C ALA A 43 -7.46 12.90 -8.18
N ARG A 44 -8.70 13.19 -8.62
CA ARG A 44 -9.29 14.53 -8.54
C ARG A 44 -9.35 15.04 -7.08
N GLU A 45 -9.57 14.13 -6.14
CA GLU A 45 -9.64 14.41 -4.70
C GLU A 45 -8.50 13.70 -3.95
N ALA A 46 -7.26 14.01 -4.35
CA ALA A 46 -6.03 13.39 -3.82
C ALA A 46 -5.79 13.58 -2.31
N LEU A 47 -6.61 14.35 -1.60
CA LEU A 47 -6.56 14.50 -0.14
C LEU A 47 -7.20 13.33 0.63
N VAL A 48 -8.03 12.53 -0.03
CA VAL A 48 -8.88 11.46 0.57
C VAL A 48 -9.06 10.24 -0.33
N SER A 49 -8.33 10.19 -1.43
CA SER A 49 -8.41 9.11 -2.40
C SER A 49 -7.13 9.05 -3.22
N TYR A 50 -6.89 7.90 -3.82
CA TYR A 50 -5.84 7.73 -4.80
C TYR A 50 -6.34 7.13 -6.11
N GLU A 51 -5.72 7.57 -7.19
CA GLU A 51 -5.82 6.98 -8.52
C GLU A 51 -4.41 6.94 -9.07
N ALA A 52 -3.89 5.74 -9.33
CA ALA A 52 -2.53 5.60 -9.81
C ALA A 52 -2.43 6.04 -11.27
N ALA A 53 -1.43 6.88 -11.59
CA ALA A 53 -1.14 7.26 -12.96
C ALA A 53 -0.94 6.01 -13.85
N PRO A 54 -1.67 5.87 -14.98
CA PRO A 54 -1.56 4.69 -15.85
C PRO A 54 -0.14 4.43 -16.36
N GLU A 55 0.64 5.48 -16.62
CA GLU A 55 2.02 5.35 -17.09
C GLU A 55 2.91 4.73 -15.99
N ASP A 56 2.72 5.15 -14.75
CA ASP A 56 3.51 4.64 -13.62
C ASP A 56 3.14 3.18 -13.32
N LEU A 57 1.86 2.80 -13.46
CA LEU A 57 1.42 1.42 -13.35
C LEU A 57 2.09 0.53 -14.40
N PHE A 58 2.10 0.98 -15.66
CA PHE A 58 2.75 0.25 -16.75
C PHE A 58 4.25 0.08 -16.49
N ASP A 59 4.93 1.15 -16.07
CA ASP A 59 6.36 1.12 -15.79
C ASP A 59 6.70 0.27 -14.57
N ALA A 60 5.91 0.33 -13.50
CA ALA A 60 6.09 -0.52 -12.33
C ALA A 60 5.91 -2.00 -12.69
N GLN A 61 4.87 -2.36 -13.44
CA GLN A 61 4.65 -3.73 -13.91
C GLN A 61 5.77 -4.19 -14.86
N ARG A 62 6.28 -3.31 -15.73
CA ARG A 62 7.42 -3.62 -16.61
C ARG A 62 8.66 -3.95 -15.80
N ARG A 63 9.00 -3.09 -14.83
CA ARG A 63 10.16 -3.27 -13.94
C ARG A 63 10.03 -4.51 -13.07
N MET A 64 8.82 -4.84 -12.59
CA MET A 64 8.57 -6.09 -11.88
C MET A 64 8.90 -7.30 -12.76
N ARG A 65 8.43 -7.33 -14.02
CA ARG A 65 8.77 -8.42 -14.95
C ARG A 65 10.27 -8.52 -15.22
N GLU A 66 10.95 -7.40 -15.47
CA GLU A 66 12.40 -7.35 -15.69
C GLU A 66 13.19 -7.90 -14.48
N ARG A 67 12.64 -7.75 -13.26
CA ARG A 67 13.25 -8.22 -12.01
C ARG A 67 12.78 -9.61 -11.56
N GLY A 68 11.88 -10.25 -12.31
CA GLY A 68 11.26 -11.52 -11.91
C GLY A 68 10.41 -11.39 -10.64
N GLU A 69 9.82 -10.22 -10.41
CA GLU A 69 8.91 -9.94 -9.31
C GLU A 69 7.44 -10.07 -9.74
N GLN A 70 6.60 -10.44 -8.78
CA GLN A 70 5.14 -10.39 -8.86
C GLN A 70 4.61 -9.28 -7.94
N LEU A 71 3.40 -8.79 -8.22
CA LEU A 71 2.68 -7.89 -7.33
C LEU A 71 2.32 -8.63 -6.04
N LEU A 72 2.79 -8.15 -4.90
CA LEU A 72 2.45 -8.68 -3.58
C LEU A 72 1.40 -7.84 -2.86
N GLY A 73 1.38 -6.54 -3.12
CA GLY A 73 0.40 -5.65 -2.52
C GLY A 73 0.37 -4.28 -3.16
N ILE A 74 -0.69 -3.56 -2.84
CA ILE A 74 -0.91 -2.15 -3.16
C ILE A 74 -0.81 -1.41 -1.84
N TYR A 75 -0.22 -0.22 -1.84
CA TYR A 75 -0.20 0.60 -0.64
C TYR A 75 -0.67 2.03 -0.93
N HIS A 76 -1.25 2.65 0.09
CA HIS A 76 -1.58 4.07 0.10
C HIS A 76 -1.50 4.62 1.52
N SER A 77 -1.55 5.94 1.65
CA SER A 77 -1.49 6.63 2.95
C SER A 77 -2.76 7.39 3.23
N HIS A 78 -3.18 7.41 4.50
CA HIS A 78 -4.18 8.32 5.03
C HIS A 78 -3.49 9.46 5.79
N PRO A 79 -3.24 10.61 5.15
CA PRO A 79 -2.40 11.67 5.72
C PRO A 79 -3.01 12.38 6.93
N ARG A 80 -4.32 12.19 7.16
CA ARG A 80 -5.11 12.82 8.23
C ARG A 80 -5.73 11.81 9.20
N SER A 81 -5.25 10.57 9.20
CA SER A 81 -5.66 9.52 10.13
C SER A 81 -4.44 8.78 10.64
N GLY A 82 -4.44 8.44 11.92
CA GLY A 82 -3.42 7.62 12.56
C GLY A 82 -3.78 6.13 12.57
N ASP A 83 -5.06 5.83 12.38
CA ASP A 83 -5.57 4.47 12.29
C ASP A 83 -5.50 3.99 10.83
N PRO A 84 -4.68 2.97 10.52
CA PRO A 84 -4.51 2.49 9.17
C PRO A 84 -5.62 1.50 8.83
N VAL A 85 -6.86 1.94 8.69
CA VAL A 85 -8.02 1.09 8.36
C VAL A 85 -8.64 1.51 7.01
N PRO A 86 -9.17 0.58 6.20
CA PRO A 86 -9.77 0.93 4.92
C PRO A 86 -10.95 1.88 5.08
N SER A 87 -10.95 2.98 4.32
CA SER A 87 -12.10 3.88 4.22
C SER A 87 -13.19 3.24 3.33
N GLU A 88 -14.42 3.76 3.39
CA GLU A 88 -15.49 3.33 2.47
C GLU A 88 -15.13 3.52 0.99
N THR A 89 -14.31 4.54 0.69
CA THR A 89 -13.82 4.80 -0.67
C THR A 89 -12.80 3.75 -1.09
N ASP A 90 -11.87 3.37 -0.21
CA ASP A 90 -10.89 2.31 -0.47
C ASP A 90 -11.59 1.00 -0.80
N VAL A 91 -12.60 0.64 0.00
CA VAL A 91 -13.36 -0.61 -0.17
C VAL A 91 -14.12 -0.63 -1.50
N ARG A 92 -14.67 0.51 -1.92
CA ARG A 92 -15.42 0.64 -3.18
C ARG A 92 -14.53 0.57 -4.41
N LEU A 93 -13.27 0.98 -4.30
CA LEU A 93 -12.32 1.10 -5.42
C LEU A 93 -11.25 -0.01 -5.43
N ALA A 94 -11.38 -1.01 -4.56
CA ALA A 94 -10.48 -2.17 -4.50
C ALA A 94 -10.73 -3.17 -5.63
N TYR A 95 -10.29 -2.83 -6.85
CA TYR A 95 -10.44 -3.66 -8.05
C TYR A 95 -9.44 -4.83 -8.15
N TYR A 96 -8.54 -4.97 -7.19
CA TYR A 96 -7.55 -6.06 -7.14
C TYR A 96 -7.82 -6.96 -5.91
N PRO A 97 -8.84 -7.82 -5.94
CA PRO A 97 -9.27 -8.60 -4.75
C PRO A 97 -8.22 -9.63 -4.28
N SER A 98 -7.28 -10.02 -5.13
CA SER A 98 -6.18 -10.92 -4.77
C SER A 98 -4.98 -10.20 -4.14
N ALA A 99 -4.93 -8.87 -4.16
CA ALA A 99 -3.84 -8.08 -3.61
C ALA A 99 -4.01 -7.86 -2.10
N ILE A 100 -2.89 -7.74 -1.39
CA ILE A 100 -2.87 -7.18 -0.04
C ILE A 100 -2.85 -5.66 -0.16
N TYR A 101 -3.74 -4.99 0.56
CA TYR A 101 -3.77 -3.53 0.67
C TYR A 101 -3.06 -3.13 1.95
N PHE A 102 -1.95 -2.42 1.82
CA PHE A 102 -1.23 -1.80 2.93
C PHE A 102 -1.69 -0.35 3.10
N ILE A 103 -2.11 0.02 4.31
CA ILE A 103 -2.58 1.36 4.60
C ILE A 103 -1.64 1.99 5.61
N ILE A 104 -1.19 3.21 5.32
CA ILE A 104 -0.27 3.95 6.17
C ILE A 104 -1.02 5.07 6.87
N GLY A 105 -1.14 5.00 8.20
CA GLY A 105 -1.63 6.11 9.01
C GLY A 105 -0.47 7.07 9.31
N LEU A 106 -0.71 8.38 9.22
CA LEU A 106 0.29 9.42 9.47
C LEU A 106 -0.05 10.37 10.62
N GLU A 107 -1.23 10.24 11.24
CA GLU A 107 -1.59 11.06 12.41
C GLU A 107 -0.94 10.49 13.68
N GLY A 108 0.15 11.11 14.13
CA GLY A 108 0.92 10.67 15.30
C GLY A 108 2.38 11.08 15.22
N GLN A 109 3.19 10.64 16.19
CA GLN A 109 4.65 10.83 16.12
C GLN A 109 5.29 9.88 15.09
N GLU A 110 4.78 8.66 14.98
CA GLU A 110 5.30 7.63 14.07
C GLU A 110 4.20 7.09 13.14
N PRO A 111 4.50 6.86 11.85
CA PRO A 111 3.60 6.20 10.91
C PRO A 111 3.22 4.79 11.37
N THR A 112 1.97 4.43 11.12
CA THR A 112 1.43 3.10 11.38
C THR A 112 1.15 2.38 10.08
N LEU A 113 1.27 1.05 10.06
CA LEU A 113 1.01 0.23 8.88
C LEU A 113 -0.04 -0.85 9.20
N GLY A 114 -1.13 -0.84 8.47
CA GLY A 114 -2.14 -1.90 8.46
C GLY A 114 -2.08 -2.68 7.15
N ALA A 115 -2.50 -3.94 7.17
CA ALA A 115 -2.62 -4.77 5.98
C ALA A 115 -4.01 -5.41 5.92
N PHE A 116 -4.61 -5.43 4.72
CA PHE A 116 -6.00 -5.84 4.54
C PHE A 116 -6.19 -6.63 3.25
N ARG A 117 -7.15 -7.56 3.28
CA ARG A 117 -7.76 -8.11 2.08
C ARG A 117 -9.12 -7.46 1.92
N ILE A 118 -9.37 -6.89 0.75
CA ILE A 118 -10.63 -6.21 0.44
C ILE A 118 -11.36 -7.04 -0.61
N SER A 119 -12.58 -7.45 -0.27
CA SER A 119 -13.41 -8.28 -1.15
C SER A 119 -14.23 -7.40 -2.09
N GLU A 120 -13.99 -7.59 -3.39
CA GLU A 120 -14.78 -6.94 -4.44
C GLU A 120 -16.25 -7.34 -4.33
N GLY A 121 -17.16 -6.36 -4.41
CA GLY A 121 -18.61 -6.57 -4.44
C GLY A 121 -19.31 -6.77 -3.08
N SER A 122 -18.63 -7.25 -2.04
CA SER A 122 -19.24 -7.42 -0.70
C SER A 122 -19.06 -6.22 0.23
N ARG A 123 -18.19 -5.26 -0.14
CA ARG A 123 -17.77 -4.15 0.72
C ARG A 123 -17.19 -4.59 2.08
N LEU A 124 -16.67 -5.81 2.15
CA LEU A 124 -16.05 -6.36 3.34
C LEU A 124 -14.53 -6.33 3.20
N TRP A 125 -13.86 -6.09 4.32
CA TRP A 125 -12.43 -6.25 4.44
C TRP A 125 -12.10 -7.07 5.68
N GLU A 126 -10.99 -7.79 5.62
CA GLU A 126 -10.40 -8.49 6.76
C GLU A 126 -8.96 -8.05 6.93
N ARG A 127 -8.51 -7.99 8.19
CA ARG A 127 -7.09 -7.74 8.48
C ARG A 127 -6.26 -8.92 7.98
N ALA A 128 -5.17 -8.60 7.30
CA ALA A 128 -4.18 -9.57 6.86
C ALA A 128 -2.96 -9.49 7.78
N SER A 129 -2.39 -10.63 8.14
CA SER A 129 -1.13 -10.66 8.87
C SER A 129 0.04 -10.40 7.94
N TYR A 130 1.04 -9.69 8.46
CA TYR A 130 2.32 -9.51 7.80
C TYR A 130 3.45 -9.59 8.82
N VAL A 131 4.66 -9.80 8.32
CA VAL A 131 5.87 -9.91 9.15
C VAL A 131 6.88 -8.97 8.55
N VAL A 132 7.53 -8.18 9.39
CA VAL A 132 8.69 -7.38 9.03
C VAL A 132 9.94 -8.17 9.42
N SER A 133 10.89 -8.34 8.48
CA SER A 133 12.13 -9.09 8.73
C SER A 133 12.85 -8.60 9.98
N GLY A 134 13.11 -9.51 10.94
CA GLY A 134 13.81 -9.17 12.19
C GLY A 134 12.91 -8.60 13.29
N GLU A 135 11.58 -8.58 13.09
CA GLU A 135 10.57 -8.25 14.10
C GLU A 135 9.54 -9.37 14.22
N GLU A 136 8.79 -9.36 15.33
CA GLU A 136 7.65 -10.28 15.54
C GLU A 136 6.57 -10.08 14.48
N ILE A 137 5.73 -11.10 14.32
CA ILE A 137 4.57 -11.06 13.43
C ILE A 137 3.67 -9.91 13.89
N VAL A 138 3.32 -8.99 12.98
CA VAL A 138 2.25 -8.03 13.24
C VAL A 138 0.95 -8.78 13.01
N GLU A 139 0.45 -9.37 14.10
CA GLU A 139 -0.82 -10.09 14.12
C GLU A 139 -2.00 -9.11 14.10
N ALA A 140 -3.09 -9.58 13.50
CA ALA A 140 -4.34 -8.86 13.30
C ALA A 140 -5.24 -8.91 14.53
#